data_AF-A0A914T6L4-F1
#
_entry.id   AF-A0A914T6L4-F1
#
_cell.length_a   1.000
_cell.length_b   1.000
_cell.length_c   1.000
_cell.angle_alpha   90.00
_cell.angle_beta   90.00
_cell.angle_gamma   90.00
#
_symmetry.space_group_name_H-M   'P 1'
#
loop_
_entity.id
_entity.type
_entity.pdbx_description
1 polymer ?
#
loop_
_entity_poly.entity_id
_entity_poly.type
_entity_poly.pdbx_seq_one_letter_code
_entity_poly.pdbx_strand_id
1 'polypeptide(L)' 'MQYTECRGGKVYEIDNIQDIDECKLACVQHDCQAVNLYKINEVTFKCEILAYVRGYFPTQGAACYVSYY' A
#
# COMPACT_ATOMS: atom_id res chain seq x y z
N MET A 1 13.69 -7.57 3.58
CA MET A 1 13.29 -6.51 2.64
C MET A 1 12.12 -7.04 1.84
N GLN A 2 11.01 -6.30 1.79
CA GLN A 2 9.85 -6.66 0.99
C GLN A 2 10.08 -6.10 -0.43
N TYR A 3 9.84 -6.94 -1.44
CA TYR A 3 10.16 -6.67 -2.84
C TYR A 3 8.97 -6.97 -3.74
N THR A 4 7.77 -6.61 -3.29
CA THR A 4 6.53 -7.00 -3.96
C THR A 4 5.51 -5.89 -3.83
N GLU A 5 4.95 -5.47 -4.95
CA GLU A 5 3.73 -4.67 -5.00
C GLU A 5 2.53 -5.56 -5.35
N CYS A 6 1.35 -5.18 -4.86
CA CYS A 6 0.09 -5.65 -5.39
C CYS A 6 -0.31 -4.78 -6.58
N ARG A 7 -0.79 -5.41 -7.64
CA ARG A 7 -1.46 -4.69 -8.73
C ARG A 7 -2.95 -4.90 -8.64
N GLY A 8 -3.69 -3.83 -8.85
CA GLY A 8 -5.09 -3.77 -8.52
C GLY A 8 -5.76 -2.49 -8.98
N GLY A 9 -6.99 -2.30 -8.54
CA GLY A 9 -7.71 -1.05 -8.72
C GLY A 9 -7.33 -0.07 -7.62
N LYS A 10 -6.34 0.81 -7.88
CA LYS A 10 -6.02 1.91 -6.97
C LYS A 10 -7.21 2.85 -6.86
N VAL A 11 -7.61 3.15 -5.63
CA VAL A 11 -8.71 4.08 -5.33
C VAL A 11 -8.25 5.32 -4.57
N TYR A 12 -7.13 5.23 -3.86
CA TYR A 12 -6.59 6.35 -3.09
C TYR A 12 -5.07 6.22 -2.94
N GLU A 13 -4.40 7.34 -2.68
CA GLU A 13 -2.98 7.37 -2.35
C GLU A 13 -2.69 8.43 -1.30
N ILE A 14 -1.68 8.16 -0.47
CA ILE A 14 -1.20 9.06 0.58
C ILE A 14 0.32 9.15 0.45
N ASP A 15 0.83 10.37 0.42
CA ASP A 15 2.26 10.65 0.37
C ASP A 15 2.76 11.20 1.72
N ASN A 16 4.07 11.08 1.94
CA ASN A 16 4.78 11.66 3.10
C ASN A 16 4.30 11.15 4.47
N ILE A 17 3.86 9.90 4.54
CA ILE A 17 3.55 9.25 5.83
C ILE A 17 4.84 8.78 6.50
N GLN A 18 4.82 8.73 7.84
CA GLN A 18 5.90 8.17 8.64
C GLN A 18 5.59 6.74 9.09
N ASP A 19 4.31 6.38 9.20
CA ASP A 19 3.81 5.07 9.64
C ASP A 19 2.72 4.55 8.70
N ILE A 20 2.62 3.23 8.58
CA ILE A 20 1.59 2.53 7.81
C ILE A 20 0.18 2.67 8.43
N ASP A 21 0.05 3.07 9.69
CA ASP A 21 -1.25 3.19 10.34
C ASP A 21 -2.21 4.16 9.64
N GLU A 22 -1.69 5.25 9.05
CA GLU A 22 -2.48 6.15 8.20
C GLU A 22 -3.05 5.41 6.96
N CYS A 23 -2.28 4.51 6.37
CA CYS A 23 -2.73 3.72 5.23
C CYS A 23 -3.74 2.65 5.61
N LYS A 24 -3.58 2.03 6.78
CA LYS A 24 -4.57 1.05 7.27
C LYS A 24 -5.91 1.74 7.52
N LEU A 25 -5.89 2.91 8.16
CA LEU A 25 -7.10 3.70 8.39
C LEU A 25 -7.78 4.10 7.07
N ALA A 26 -7.02 4.60 6.10
CA ALA A 26 -7.56 4.92 4.79
C ALA A 26 -8.08 3.68 4.05
N CYS A 27 -7.38 2.54 4.15
CA CYS A 27 -7.85 1.28 3.59
C CYS A 27 -9.22 0.88 4.15
N VAL A 28 -9.43 0.99 5.46
CA VAL A 28 -10.74 0.73 6.09
C VAL A 28 -11.81 1.70 5.57
N GLN A 29 -11.49 2.99 5.48
CA GLN A 29 -12.43 4.00 4.99
C GLN A 29 -12.84 3.80 3.53
N HIS A 30 -11.96 3.20 2.73
CA HIS A 30 -12.16 2.93 1.31
C HIS A 30 -12.56 1.48 0.98
N ASP A 31 -12.88 0.65 2.00
CA ASP A 31 -13.20 -0.77 1.86
C ASP A 31 -12.18 -1.52 0.97
N CYS A 32 -10.90 -1.34 1.30
CA CYS A 32 -9.80 -1.79 0.46
C CYS A 32 -9.41 -3.26 0.71
N GLN A 33 -8.96 -3.93 -0.35
CA GLN A 33 -8.42 -5.30 -0.28
C GLN A 33 -6.91 -5.35 -0.04
N ALA A 34 -6.15 -4.31 -0.39
CA ALA A 34 -4.72 -4.27 -0.13
C ALA A 34 -4.15 -2.85 -0.12
N VAL A 35 -2.99 -2.71 0.52
CA VAL A 35 -2.19 -1.48 0.55
C VAL A 35 -0.81 -1.80 0.00
N ASN A 36 -0.33 -1.00 -0.95
CA ASN A 36 1.10 -0.95 -1.26
C ASN A 36 1.75 0.14 -0.42
N LEU A 37 2.89 -0.17 0.18
CA LEU A 37 3.76 0.78 0.86
C LEU A 37 5.05 0.91 0.06
N TYR A 38 5.36 2.13 -0.39
CA TYR A 38 6.55 2.48 -1.16
C TYR A 38 7.46 3.36 -0.31
N LYS A 39 8.72 3.01 -0.19
CA LYS A 39 9.72 3.86 0.48
C LYS A 39 10.10 5.03 -0.44
N ILE A 40 9.83 6.27 -0.02
CA ILE A 40 10.27 7.47 -0.77
C ILE A 40 11.71 7.82 -0.40
N ASN A 41 11.99 7.92 0.90
CA ASN A 41 13.31 8.20 1.45
C ASN A 41 13.51 7.43 2.76
N GLU A 42 14.54 7.76 3.55
CA GLU A 42 14.85 7.02 4.78
C GLU A 42 13.77 7.08 5.86
N VAL A 43 12.95 8.14 5.86
CA VAL A 43 12.01 8.45 6.95
C VAL A 43 10.56 8.62 6.48
N THR A 44 10.32 8.72 5.17
CA THR A 44 8.96 8.86 4.61
C THR A 44 8.63 7.78 3.60
N PHE A 45 7.34 7.45 3.59
CA PHE A 45 6.74 6.48 2.71
C PHE A 45 5.58 7.11 1.94
N LYS A 46 5.21 6.41 0.88
CA LYS A 46 3.95 6.58 0.16
C LYS A 46 3.15 5.31 0.33
N CYS A 47 1.83 5.41 0.36
CA CYS A 47 1.00 4.24 0.18
C CYS A 47 -0.09 4.41 -0.85
N GLU A 48 -0.43 3.30 -1.48
CA GLU A 48 -1.53 3.19 -2.43
C GLU A 48 -2.56 2.22 -1.88
N ILE A 49 -3.82 2.65 -1.89
CA ILE A 49 -4.96 1.90 -1.40
C ILE A 49 -5.64 1.24 -2.60
N LEU A 50 -5.77 -0.08 -2.57
CA LEU A 50 -6.32 -0.89 -3.65
C LEU A 50 -7.68 -1.47 -3.24
N ALA A 51 -8.74 -1.15 -3.99
CA ALA A 51 -10.07 -1.74 -3.78
C ALA A 51 -10.13 -3.22 -4.15
N TYR A 52 -9.27 -3.68 -5.06
CA TYR A 52 -9.12 -5.10 -5.36
C TYR A 52 -7.70 -5.44 -5.79
N VAL A 53 -7.28 -6.70 -5.59
CA VAL A 53 -5.99 -7.22 -6.05
C VAL A 53 -6.18 -8.16 -7.25
N ARG A 54 -5.42 -7.93 -8.32
CA ARG A 54 -5.36 -8.80 -9.51
C ARG A 54 -4.10 -9.65 -9.59
N GLY A 55 -3.04 -9.26 -8.89
CA GLY A 55 -1.79 -10.00 -8.89
C GLY A 55 -0.71 -9.32 -8.06
N TYR A 56 0.44 -9.98 -8.00
CA TYR A 56 1.60 -9.56 -7.22
C TYR A 56 2.79 -9.46 -8.16
N PHE A 57 3.54 -8.37 -8.06
CA PHE A 57 4.65 -8.08 -8.96
C PHE A 57 5.91 -7.76 -8.17
N PRO A 58 7.07 -8.36 -8.52
CA PRO A 58 8.31 -8.03 -7.88
C PRO A 58 8.69 -6.57 -8.13
N THR A 59 8.79 -5.77 -7.07
CA THR A 59 9.12 -4.35 -7.16
C THR A 59 10.01 -3.95 -6.00
N GLN A 60 11.17 -3.36 -6.30
CA GLN A 60 12.09 -2.90 -5.26
C GLN A 60 11.54 -1.70 -4.52
N GLY A 61 11.69 -1.70 -3.18
CA GLY A 61 11.22 -0.59 -2.34
C GLY A 61 9.71 -0.58 -2.11
N ALA A 62 9.00 -1.63 -2.52
CA ALA A 62 7.57 -1.79 -2.34
C ALA A 62 7.23 -3.00 -1.45
N ALA A 63 6.21 -2.84 -0.62
CA ALA A 63 5.62 -3.89 0.20
C ALA A 63 4.10 -3.91 0.02
N CYS A 64 3.54 -5.05 -0.36
CA CYS A 64 2.10 -5.23 -0.38
C CYS A 64 1.60 -5.85 0.93
N TYR A 65 0.61 -5.20 1.53
CA TYR A 65 -0.14 -5.68 2.67
C TYR A 65 -1.57 -5.98 2.25
N VAL A 66 -1.94 -7.26 2.22
CA VAL A 66 -3.31 -7.67 1.95
C VAL A 66 -4.14 -7.45 3.20
N SER A 67 -5.31 -6.85 2.99
CA SER A 67 -6.32 -6.60 4.00
C SER A 67 -7.05 -7.91 4.30
N TYR A 68 -6.75 -8.52 5.45
CA TYR A 68 -7.49 -9.69 5.96
C TYR A 68 -8.49 -9.20 7.02
N TYR A 69 -9.52 -8.46 6.60
CA TYR A 69 -10.69 -8.22 7.45
C TYR A 69 -11.68 -9.38 7.32
#